data_AF-A0AAE1T1N1-F1
#
_entry.id   AF-A0AAE1T1N1-F1
#
_cell.length_a   1.000
_cell.length_b   1.000
_cell.length_c   1.000
_cell.angle_alpha   90.00
_cell.angle_beta   90.00
_cell.angle_gamma   90.00
#
_symmetry.space_group_name_H-M   'P 1'
#
loop_
_entity.id
_entity.type
_entity.pdbx_description
1 polymer ?
#
loop_
_entity_poly.entity_id
_entity_poly.type
_entity_poly.pdbx_seq_one_letter_code
_entity_poly.pdbx_strand_id
1 'polypeptide(L)'
;MREIAQGLELRNINFIWVIRFPVGDKTCNEETIPKGYLDQVRGRGLVVEGWAQQARIIAHSSIGSFFDQYINARLVELVGVGVEVIKGDDGRLKEEEITRAMKYVVLENTGKEVRKKVRTMSDKIKMGADKEIDRVIKVLEKLCEKHKQQE
;
A
#
# COMPACT_ATOMS: atom_id res chain seq x y z
N MET A 1 -12.39 3.07 -3.29
CA MET A 1 -12.06 2.48 -1.96
C MET A 1 -13.28 1.81 -1.35
N ARG A 2 -14.46 2.41 -1.49
CA ARG A 2 -15.76 1.83 -1.13
C ARG A 2 -15.99 0.43 -1.71
N GLU A 3 -15.60 0.20 -2.96
CA GLU A 3 -15.76 -1.07 -3.67
C GLU A 3 -14.84 -2.16 -3.09
N ILE A 4 -13.61 -1.78 -2.71
CA ILE A 4 -12.67 -2.68 -2.03
C ILE A 4 -13.21 -3.04 -0.64
N ALA A 5 -13.71 -2.05 0.11
CA ALA A 5 -14.34 -2.27 1.41
C ALA A 5 -15.53 -3.24 1.30
N GLN A 6 -16.45 -3.01 0.35
CA GLN A 6 -17.59 -3.89 0.09
C GLN A 6 -17.16 -5.30 -0.33
N GLY A 7 -16.14 -5.42 -1.18
CA GLY A 7 -15.60 -6.71 -1.63
C GLY A 7 -15.02 -7.55 -0.48
N LEU A 8 -14.29 -6.90 0.43
CA LEU A 8 -13.74 -7.52 1.64
C LEU A 8 -14.82 -7.83 2.68
N GLU A 9 -15.89 -7.05 2.72
CA GLU A 9 -17.02 -7.28 3.61
C GLU A 9 -17.76 -8.57 3.25
N LEU A 10 -18.11 -8.74 1.97
CA LEU A 10 -19.03 -9.78 1.47
C LEU A 10 -18.49 -11.22 1.52
N ARG A 11 -17.18 -11.43 1.74
CA ARG A 11 -16.54 -12.74 1.53
C ARG A 11 -16.21 -13.53 2.80
N ASN A 12 -16.45 -13.02 4.00
CA ASN A 12 -16.06 -13.64 5.29
C ASN A 12 -14.61 -14.17 5.31
N ILE A 13 -13.70 -13.49 4.62
CA ILE A 13 -12.27 -13.83 4.58
C ILE A 13 -11.52 -12.90 5.54
N ASN A 14 -10.48 -13.42 6.18
CA ASN A 14 -9.56 -12.62 6.98
C ASN A 14 -8.66 -11.78 6.07
N PHE A 15 -8.50 -10.49 6.38
CA PHE A 15 -7.72 -9.60 5.53
C PHE A 15 -6.91 -8.57 6.32
N ILE A 16 -5.82 -8.13 5.71
CA ILE A 16 -5.10 -6.92 6.09
C ILE A 16 -5.22 -5.96 4.91
N TRP A 17 -5.75 -4.77 5.16
CA TRP A 17 -5.86 -3.72 4.18
C TRP A 17 -5.00 -2.53 4.59
N VAL A 18 -3.90 -2.32 3.87
CA VAL A 18 -3.00 -1.18 4.11
C VAL A 18 -3.43 -0.01 3.22
N ILE A 19 -3.82 1.10 3.82
CA ILE A 19 -4.32 2.30 3.15
C ILE A 19 -3.30 3.42 3.31
N ARG A 20 -2.94 4.09 2.21
CA ARG A 20 -2.09 5.28 2.21
C ARG A 20 -2.90 6.53 1.88
N PHE A 21 -2.83 7.51 2.77
CA PHE A 21 -3.36 8.85 2.51
C PHE A 21 -2.25 9.76 1.96
N PRO A 22 -2.57 10.66 1.01
CA PRO A 22 -1.67 11.72 0.60
C PRO A 22 -1.25 12.58 1.80
N VAL A 23 0.02 12.99 1.85
CA VAL A 23 0.54 13.81 2.95
C VAL A 23 -0.18 15.16 2.97
N GLY A 24 -0.95 15.42 4.03
CA GLY A 24 -1.73 16.66 4.21
C GLY A 24 -3.21 16.40 4.42
N ASP A 25 -3.71 15.24 3.98
CA ASP A 25 -5.05 14.75 4.27
C ASP A 25 -5.01 13.98 5.60
N LYS A 26 -5.59 14.56 6.66
CA LYS A 26 -5.50 13.99 8.01
C LYS A 26 -6.70 13.14 8.42
N THR A 27 -7.58 12.78 7.51
CA THR A 27 -8.83 12.12 7.90
C THR A 27 -9.18 10.97 6.99
N CYS A 28 -9.28 9.78 7.58
CA CYS A 28 -10.28 8.79 7.20
C CYS A 28 -11.64 9.47 7.09
N ASN A 29 -11.95 9.98 5.89
CA ASN A 29 -13.27 10.51 5.57
C ASN A 29 -14.19 9.33 5.17
N GLU A 30 -15.50 9.54 5.25
CA GLU A 30 -16.52 8.53 4.89
C GLU A 30 -16.45 8.14 3.39
N GLU A 31 -15.69 8.87 2.57
CA GLU A 31 -15.40 8.54 1.18
C GLU A 31 -14.35 7.43 1.04
N THR A 32 -13.40 7.32 1.98
CA THR A 32 -12.31 6.34 1.92
C THR A 32 -12.65 5.04 2.65
N ILE A 33 -13.21 5.15 3.86
CA ILE A 33 -13.67 4.01 4.66
C ILE A 33 -15.13 4.28 5.03
N PRO A 34 -16.09 3.42 4.63
CA PRO A 34 -17.49 3.60 4.98
C PRO A 34 -17.69 3.68 6.50
N LYS A 35 -18.61 4.53 6.94
CA LYS A 35 -18.96 4.65 8.37
C LYS A 35 -19.39 3.29 8.93
N GLY A 36 -18.83 2.90 10.07
CA GLY A 36 -19.12 1.62 10.71
C GLY A 36 -18.34 0.42 10.14
N TYR A 37 -17.61 0.58 9.03
CA TYR A 37 -16.85 -0.51 8.40
C TYR A 37 -15.85 -1.17 9.36
N LEU A 38 -15.10 -0.38 10.13
CA LEU A 38 -14.12 -0.90 11.09
C LEU A 38 -14.76 -1.78 12.17
N ASP A 39 -15.97 -1.45 12.61
CA ASP A 39 -16.73 -2.25 13.56
C ASP A 39 -17.30 -3.51 12.90
N GLN A 40 -17.77 -3.41 11.65
CA GLN A 40 -18.29 -4.55 10.88
C GLN A 40 -17.24 -5.62 10.59
N VAL A 41 -16.00 -5.22 10.35
CA VAL A 41 -14.89 -6.16 10.08
C VAL A 41 -14.08 -6.49 11.33
N ARG A 42 -14.51 -6.00 12.50
CA ARG A 42 -13.82 -6.21 13.77
C ARG A 42 -13.71 -7.70 14.07
N GLY A 43 -12.47 -8.17 14.22
CA GLY A 43 -12.17 -9.56 14.53
C GLY A 43 -11.90 -10.46 13.32
N ARG A 44 -11.99 -9.95 12.09
CA ARG A 44 -11.58 -10.63 10.84
C ARG A 44 -10.69 -9.78 9.93
N GLY A 45 -10.83 -8.46 9.98
CA GLY A 45 -10.10 -7.51 9.15
C GLY A 45 -9.28 -6.53 9.97
N LEU A 46 -8.07 -6.21 9.50
CA LEU A 46 -7.28 -5.09 10.00
C LEU A 46 -7.11 -4.05 8.89
N VAL A 47 -7.50 -2.81 9.17
CA VAL A 47 -7.14 -1.67 8.33
C VAL A 47 -5.94 -0.96 8.94
N VAL A 48 -4.87 -0.80 8.16
CA VAL A 48 -3.63 -0.16 8.58
C VAL A 48 -3.46 1.11 7.78
N GLU A 49 -3.40 2.25 8.45
CA GLU A 49 -3.13 3.53 7.79
C GLU A 49 -1.62 3.72 7.66
N GLY A 50 -1.14 4.26 6.54
CA GLY A 50 0.27 4.56 6.35
C GLY A 50 1.05 3.41 5.72
N TRP A 51 2.07 2.89 6.40
CA TRP A 51 3.07 2.03 5.77
C TRP A 51 3.21 0.68 6.46
N ALA A 52 3.32 -0.38 5.68
CA ALA A 52 3.61 -1.72 6.18
C ALA A 52 4.75 -2.36 5.37
N GLN A 53 5.66 -3.11 6.03
CA GLN A 53 6.64 -3.95 5.34
C GLN A 53 5.93 -5.10 4.66
N GLN A 54 5.49 -4.87 3.43
CA GLN A 54 4.80 -5.86 2.60
C GLN A 54 5.61 -7.16 2.51
N ALA A 55 6.93 -7.07 2.36
CA ALA A 55 7.80 -8.25 2.35
C ALA A 55 7.68 -9.13 3.62
N ARG A 56 7.59 -8.52 4.82
CA ARG A 56 7.42 -9.27 6.08
C ARG A 56 6.03 -9.86 6.23
N ILE A 57 5.00 -9.13 5.78
CA ILE A 57 3.62 -9.63 5.80
C ILE A 57 3.48 -10.82 4.85
N ILE A 58 3.94 -10.69 3.60
CA ILE A 58 3.87 -11.75 2.58
C ILE A 58 4.65 -13.00 3.01
N ALA A 59 5.77 -12.83 3.72
CA ALA A 59 6.57 -13.95 4.22
C ALA A 59 5.88 -14.75 5.34
N HIS A 60 4.79 -14.23 5.94
CA HIS A 60 4.09 -14.93 7.00
C HIS A 60 3.23 -16.07 6.42
N SER A 61 3.31 -17.27 7.03
CA SER A 61 2.65 -18.49 6.55
C SER A 61 1.11 -18.40 6.49
N SER A 62 0.53 -17.41 7.16
CA SER A 62 -0.91 -17.15 7.16
C SER A 62 -1.41 -16.28 5.99
N ILE A 63 -0.52 -15.79 5.12
CA ILE A 63 -0.91 -15.03 3.93
C ILE A 63 -1.07 -15.98 2.74
N GLY A 64 -2.30 -16.13 2.25
CA GLY A 64 -2.63 -17.01 1.12
C GLY A 64 -2.64 -16.33 -0.26
N SER A 65 -2.72 -14.99 -0.31
CA SER A 65 -2.75 -14.24 -1.58
C SER A 65 -2.38 -12.76 -1.36
N PHE A 66 -1.78 -12.12 -2.37
CA PHE A 66 -1.29 -10.74 -2.33
C PHE A 66 -1.59 -10.01 -3.65
N PHE A 67 -2.24 -8.84 -3.58
CA PHE A 67 -2.62 -8.02 -4.73
C PHE A 67 -1.83 -6.70 -4.70
N ASP A 68 -0.90 -6.45 -5.64
CA ASP A 68 0.06 -5.35 -5.44
C ASP A 68 0.68 -4.64 -6.65
N GLN A 69 0.93 -5.28 -7.79
CA GLN A 69 1.90 -4.69 -8.73
C GLN A 69 1.45 -3.43 -9.48
N TYR A 70 0.21 -3.37 -9.97
CA TYR A 70 -0.25 -2.20 -10.73
C TYR A 70 -0.54 -0.98 -9.84
N ILE A 71 -1.07 -1.23 -8.64
CA ILE A 71 -1.51 -0.19 -7.71
C ILE A 71 -0.31 0.56 -7.12
N ASN A 72 0.79 -0.13 -6.81
CA ASN A 72 1.99 0.51 -6.28
C ASN A 72 2.68 1.42 -7.29
N ALA A 73 2.80 0.99 -8.55
CA ALA A 73 3.41 1.82 -9.59
C ALA A 73 2.64 3.14 -9.77
N ARG A 74 1.30 3.05 -9.85
CA ARG A 74 0.44 4.23 -9.97
C ARG A 74 0.45 5.11 -8.73
N LEU A 75 0.49 4.52 -7.54
CA LEU A 75 0.57 5.26 -6.28
C LEU A 75 1.88 6.03 -6.17
N VAL A 76 3.01 5.40 -6.49
CA VAL A 76 4.34 6.03 -6.47
C VAL A 76 4.40 7.26 -7.39
N GLU A 77 3.78 7.16 -8.57
CA GLU A 77 3.62 8.31 -9.48
C GLU A 77 2.72 9.40 -8.88
N LEU A 78 1.53 9.04 -8.37
CA LEU A 78 0.55 9.99 -7.84
C LEU A 78 1.07 10.80 -6.64
N VAL A 79 1.82 10.16 -5.74
CA VAL A 79 2.45 10.86 -4.59
C VAL A 79 3.70 11.65 -5.03
N GLY A 80 4.13 11.49 -6.29
CA GLY A 80 5.25 12.21 -6.90
C GLY A 80 6.61 11.74 -6.42
N VAL A 81 6.71 10.46 -6.03
CA VAL A 81 7.94 9.79 -5.58
C VAL A 81 8.48 8.81 -6.62
N GLY A 82 7.86 8.74 -7.79
CA GLY A 82 8.39 8.12 -8.98
C GLY A 82 7.69 8.64 -10.22
N VAL A 83 8.06 8.11 -11.37
CA VAL A 83 7.51 8.48 -12.68
C VAL A 83 7.07 7.23 -13.41
N GLU A 84 5.96 7.32 -14.13
CA GLU A 84 5.51 6.24 -14.99
C GLU A 84 6.41 6.14 -16.23
N VAL A 85 6.85 4.94 -16.55
CA VAL A 85 7.48 4.62 -17.84
C VAL A 85 6.37 4.21 -18.79
N ILE A 86 6.14 5.03 -19.81
CA ILE A 86 5.07 4.79 -20.79
C ILE A 86 5.45 3.56 -21.62
N LYS A 87 4.51 2.61 -21.72
CA LYS A 87 4.64 1.44 -22.59
C LYS A 87 4.27 1.81 -24.02
N GLY A 88 4.90 1.17 -24.99
CA GLY A 88 4.50 1.28 -26.38
C GLY A 88 3.12 0.64 -26.63
N ASP A 89 2.59 0.86 -27.83
CA ASP A 89 1.27 0.35 -28.25
C ASP A 89 1.19 -1.20 -28.23
N ASP A 90 2.34 -1.88 -28.25
CA ASP A 90 2.48 -3.33 -28.09
C ASP A 90 2.46 -3.78 -26.62
N GLY A 91 2.26 -2.85 -25.69
CA GLY A 91 2.29 -3.08 -24.24
C GLY A 91 3.69 -3.33 -23.67
N ARG A 92 4.75 -3.16 -24.46
CA ARG A 92 6.14 -3.41 -24.03
C ARG A 92 6.83 -2.12 -23.62
N LEU A 93 7.80 -2.26 -22.71
CA LEU A 93 8.69 -1.16 -22.35
C LEU A 93 9.73 -0.99 -23.45
N LYS A 94 9.97 0.27 -23.84
CA LYS A 94 10.96 0.64 -24.83
C LYS A 94 12.16 1.29 -24.14
N GLU A 95 13.36 1.03 -24.66
CA GLU A 95 14.62 1.54 -24.10
C GLU A 95 14.64 3.07 -24.03
N GLU A 96 14.07 3.72 -25.05
CA GLU A 96 14.02 5.17 -25.15
C GLU A 96 13.19 5.78 -23.99
N GLU A 97 12.05 5.17 -23.67
CA GLU A 97 11.17 5.62 -22.57
C GLU A 97 11.78 5.39 -21.19
N ILE A 98 12.49 4.27 -21.01
CA ILE A 98 13.25 4.01 -19.78
C ILE A 98 14.36 5.05 -19.63
N THR A 99 15.10 5.31 -20.70
CA THR A 99 16.21 6.27 -20.72
C THR A 99 15.71 7.69 -20.45
N ARG A 100 14.57 8.09 -21.02
CA ARG A 100 13.93 9.38 -20.76
C ARG A 100 13.55 9.53 -19.29
N ALA A 101 12.88 8.53 -18.72
CA ALA A 101 12.50 8.53 -17.31
C ALA A 101 13.72 8.61 -16.39
N MET A 102 14.79 7.86 -16.68
CA MET A 102 16.04 7.90 -15.93
C MET A 102 16.73 9.26 -16.00
N LYS A 103 16.84 9.85 -17.20
CA LYS A 103 17.41 11.19 -17.39
C LYS A 103 16.66 12.24 -16.56
N TYR A 104 15.33 12.26 -16.66
CA TYR A 104 14.47 13.15 -15.89
C TYR A 104 14.68 12.98 -14.37
N VAL A 105 14.57 11.75 -13.86
CA VAL A 105 14.60 11.51 -12.40
C VAL A 105 16.00 11.62 -11.81
N VAL A 106 17.05 11.20 -12.52
CA VAL A 106 18.40 11.04 -11.95
C VAL A 106 19.31 12.20 -12.31
N LEU A 107 19.35 12.59 -13.58
CA LEU A 107 20.36 13.50 -14.11
C LEU A 107 19.89 14.95 -14.15
N GLU A 108 18.62 15.16 -14.46
CA GLU A 108 18.08 16.51 -14.66
C GLU A 108 17.69 17.20 -13.35
N ASN A 109 17.69 18.54 -13.41
CA ASN A 109 17.21 19.41 -12.33
C ASN A 109 15.68 19.32 -12.18
N THR A 110 14.97 18.97 -13.24
CA THR A 110 13.51 18.74 -13.26
C THR A 110 13.10 17.64 -12.27
N GLY A 111 13.90 16.57 -12.14
CA GLY A 111 13.69 15.51 -11.15
C GLY A 111 14.03 15.86 -9.70
N LYS A 112 14.53 17.07 -9.40
CA LYS A 112 14.99 17.43 -8.04
C LYS A 112 13.89 17.33 -6.99
N GLU A 113 12.66 17.72 -7.34
CA GLU A 113 11.52 17.64 -6.42
C GLU A 113 11.09 16.19 -6.16
N VAL A 114 11.14 15.31 -7.18
CA VAL A 114 10.90 13.87 -6.99
C VAL A 114 11.92 13.29 -6.01
N ARG A 115 13.22 13.55 -6.22
CA ARG A 115 14.29 13.08 -5.33
C ARG A 115 14.14 13.62 -3.91
N LYS A 116 13.73 14.88 -3.74
CA LYS A 116 13.46 15.48 -2.42
C LYS A 116 12.30 14.78 -1.71
N LYS A 117 11.18 14.56 -2.41
CA LYS A 117 10.03 13.83 -1.87
C LYS A 117 10.39 12.39 -1.48
N VAL A 118 11.20 11.71 -2.30
CA VAL A 118 11.72 10.36 -1.99
C VAL A 118 12.52 10.37 -0.69
N ARG A 119 13.42 11.34 -0.47
CA ARG A 119 14.20 11.43 0.79
C ARG A 119 13.29 11.65 2.00
N THR A 120 12.40 12.63 1.94
CA THR A 120 11.43 12.88 3.02
C THR A 120 10.56 11.67 3.31
N MET A 121 10.11 10.97 2.27
CA MET A 121 9.33 9.75 2.43
C MET A 121 10.18 8.63 3.05
N SER A 122 11.41 8.43 2.59
CA SER A 122 12.38 7.47 3.15
C SER A 122 12.60 7.70 4.64
N ASP A 123 12.77 8.94 5.08
CA ASP A 123 13.00 9.25 6.50
C ASP A 123 11.76 8.95 7.35
N LYS A 124 10.57 9.30 6.85
CA LYS A 124 9.30 8.95 7.50
C LYS A 124 9.07 7.44 7.57
N ILE A 125 9.41 6.71 6.51
CA ILE A 125 9.32 5.24 6.47
C ILE A 125 10.26 4.64 7.51
N LYS A 126 11.52 5.06 7.59
CA LYS A 126 12.48 4.55 8.58
C LYS A 126 11.99 4.74 10.02
N MET A 127 11.33 5.87 10.31
CA MET A 127 10.82 6.16 11.66
C MET A 127 9.53 5.40 12.01
N GLY A 128 8.66 5.13 11.03
CA GLY A 128 7.37 4.46 11.21
C GLY A 128 7.37 2.94 11.03
N ALA A 129 8.35 2.41 10.28
CA ALA A 129 8.40 1.02 9.86
C ALA A 129 8.30 0.04 11.03
N ASP A 130 9.19 0.12 12.01
CA ASP A 130 9.35 -0.98 12.96
C ASP A 130 8.15 -1.15 13.92
N LYS A 131 7.52 -0.05 14.34
CA LYS A 131 6.43 -0.10 15.33
C LYS A 131 5.10 -0.57 14.75
N GLU A 132 4.78 -0.19 13.51
CA GLU A 132 3.49 -0.55 12.91
C GLU A 132 3.46 -2.00 12.43
N ILE A 133 4.59 -2.52 11.95
CA ILE A 133 4.66 -3.91 11.47
C ILE A 133 4.48 -4.90 12.60
N ASP A 134 5.13 -4.66 13.74
CA ASP A 134 4.99 -5.55 14.89
C ASP A 134 3.55 -5.57 15.40
N ARG A 135 2.81 -4.46 15.23
CA ARG A 135 1.37 -4.41 15.47
C ARG A 135 0.60 -5.25 14.46
N VAL A 136 0.91 -5.14 13.17
CA VAL A 136 0.24 -5.92 12.11
C VAL A 136 0.46 -7.42 12.28
N ILE A 137 1.70 -7.85 12.57
CA ILE A 137 2.03 -9.26 12.82
C ILE A 137 1.23 -9.81 13.99
N LYS A 138 1.21 -9.10 15.13
CA LYS A 138 0.42 -9.52 16.31
C LYS A 138 -1.07 -9.64 16.04
N VAL A 139 -1.61 -8.78 15.18
CA VAL A 139 -3.02 -8.87 14.79
C VAL A 139 -3.24 -10.05 13.85
N LEU A 140 -2.34 -10.27 12.89
CA LEU A 140 -2.40 -11.42 11.97
C LEU A 140 -2.43 -12.74 12.75
N GLU A 141 -1.53 -12.92 13.72
CA GLU A 141 -1.49 -14.09 14.60
C GLU A 141 -2.86 -14.33 15.28
N LYS A 142 -3.44 -13.31 15.89
CA LYS A 142 -4.74 -13.38 16.56
C LYS A 142 -5.90 -13.71 15.61
N LEU A 143 -5.89 -13.16 14.40
CA LEU A 143 -6.93 -13.43 13.40
C LEU A 143 -6.87 -14.90 12.96
N CYS A 144 -5.67 -15.43 12.78
CA CYS A 144 -5.46 -16.83 12.39
C CYS A 144 -5.81 -17.81 13.52
N GLU A 145 -5.51 -17.47 14.78
CA GLU A 145 -5.93 -18.25 15.94
C GLU A 145 -7.46 -18.33 16.07
N LYS A 146 -8.16 -17.21 15.88
CA LYS A 146 -9.63 -17.17 15.94
C LYS A 146 -10.30 -18.02 14.87
N HIS A 147 -9.76 -18.01 13.64
CA HIS A 147 -10.30 -18.83 12.56
C HIS A 147 -10.18 -20.32 12.88
N LYS A 148 -9.05 -20.76 13.45
CA LYS A 148 -8.84 -22.15 13.88
C LYS A 148 -9.78 -22.60 15.00
N GLN A 149 -10.35 -21.67 15.78
CA GLN A 149 -11.31 -21.97 16.85
C GLN A 149 -12.76 -22.02 16.35
N GLN A 150 -13.00 -21.66 15.08
CA GLN A 150 -14.33 -21.65 14.45
C GLN A 150 -14.54 -22.84 13.50
N GLU A 151 -13.53 -23.69 13.33
CA GLU A 151 -13.54 -24.99 12.62
C GLU A 151 -13.60 -26.14 13.63
#